data_AF-A0A2H1VRS1-F1
#
_entry.id   AF-A0A2H1VRS1-F1
#
_cell.length_a   1.000
_cell.length_b   1.000
_cell.length_c   1.000
_cell.angle_alpha   90.00
_cell.angle_beta   90.00
_cell.angle_gamma   90.00
#
_symmetry.space_group_name_H-M   'P 1'
#
loop_
_entity.id
_entity.type
_entity.pdbx_description
1 polymer ?
#
loop_
_entity_poly.entity_id
_entity_poly.type
_entity_poly.pdbx_seq_one_letter_code
_entity_poly.pdbx_strand_id
1 'polypeptide(L)'
;MKLAKVEQRNLEKERFTPFANVTYEGHTICHEPSAKFLGVFLDYKMTGVPHLNYVINKCEKGINVLRALSGVWWISHPYNQKLLYNALIRSCMDYGSFILEPCNKTALKNSTTYRLSACVLSLVQ
;
A
#
# COMPACT_ATOMS: atom_id res chain seq x y z
N MET A 1 -24.29 48.97 16.52
CA MET A 1 -25.21 48.59 15.43
C MET A 1 -24.35 48.02 14.28
N LYS A 2 -24.46 46.71 14.05
CA LYS A 2 -23.99 45.93 12.88
C LYS A 2 -22.47 45.80 12.64
N LEU A 3 -21.87 44.64 12.98
CA LEU A 3 -21.73 43.37 12.20
C LEU A 3 -20.47 43.42 11.31
N ALA A 4 -19.37 42.73 11.64
CA ALA A 4 -19.19 41.27 11.49
C ALA A 4 -19.42 40.79 10.04
N LYS A 5 -18.36 40.88 9.22
CA LYS A 5 -18.14 40.19 7.94
C LYS A 5 -16.70 40.54 7.55
N VAL A 6 -15.72 39.66 7.39
CA VAL A 6 -15.71 38.35 6.74
C VAL A 6 -14.53 37.56 7.33
N GLU A 7 -14.78 36.90 8.46
CA GLU A 7 -13.98 35.79 9.00
C GLU A 7 -14.44 34.50 8.29
N GLN A 8 -14.15 34.38 7.00
CA GLN A 8 -14.46 33.20 6.18
C GLN A 8 -13.35 33.12 5.12
N ARG A 9 -12.39 32.20 5.13
CA ARG A 9 -12.56 30.75 5.13
C ARG A 9 -11.24 30.07 5.54
N ASN A 10 -10.95 30.04 6.84
CA ASN A 10 -10.22 28.91 7.39
C ASN A 10 -11.19 27.72 7.45
N LEU A 11 -11.52 27.17 6.28
CA LEU A 11 -12.07 25.83 6.19
C LEU A 11 -10.90 24.86 6.28
N GLU A 12 -10.22 24.89 7.42
CA GLU A 12 -9.68 23.66 7.97
C GLU A 12 -10.89 22.77 8.16
N LYS A 13 -11.22 21.97 7.13
CA LYS A 13 -12.17 20.88 7.26
C LYS A 13 -11.68 20.09 8.46
N GLU A 14 -12.37 20.23 9.59
CA GLU A 14 -12.12 19.41 10.77
C GLU A 14 -12.04 17.98 10.27
N ARG A 15 -10.83 17.43 10.31
CA ARG A 15 -10.59 16.08 9.80
C ARG A 15 -11.41 15.19 10.71
N PHE A 16 -12.43 14.54 10.15
CA PHE A 16 -13.20 13.49 10.81
C PHE A 16 -12.27 12.68 11.72
N THR A 17 -12.47 12.76 13.03
CA THR A 17 -11.71 12.00 14.01
C THR A 17 -12.39 10.64 14.15
N PRO A 18 -11.82 9.55 13.58
CA PRO A 18 -12.50 8.26 13.55
C PRO A 18 -12.50 7.56 14.93
N PHE A 19 -11.92 8.19 15.95
CA PHE A 19 -11.71 7.63 17.29
C PHE A 19 -12.80 8.06 18.29
N ALA A 20 -14.02 8.34 17.82
CA ALA A 20 -15.15 8.50 18.72
C ALA A 20 -15.50 7.13 19.31
N ASN A 21 -15.47 7.00 20.64
CA ASN A 21 -15.85 5.76 21.32
C ASN A 21 -17.36 5.55 21.15
N VAL A 22 -17.75 4.71 20.19
CA VAL A 22 -19.15 4.31 20.00
C VAL A 22 -19.44 3.16 20.96
N THR A 23 -20.41 3.37 21.84
CA THR A 23 -20.93 2.34 22.74
C THR A 23 -22.28 1.88 22.20
N TYR A 24 -22.44 0.57 22.01
CA TYR A 24 -23.73 -0.04 21.67
C TYR A 24 -24.05 -1.06 22.74
N GLU A 25 -25.19 -0.87 23.42
CA GLU A 25 -25.66 -1.75 24.51
C GLU A 25 -24.60 -2.06 25.60
N GLY A 26 -23.75 -1.08 25.94
CA GLY A 26 -22.70 -1.23 26.95
C GLY A 26 -21.40 -1.88 26.46
N HIS A 27 -21.32 -2.24 25.18
CA HIS A 27 -20.09 -2.71 24.53
C HIS A 27 -19.41 -1.57 23.76
N THR A 28 -18.14 -1.30 24.08
CA THR A 28 -17.31 -0.35 23.33
C THR A 28 -16.75 -1.04 22.08
N ILE A 29 -17.02 -0.47 20.91
CA ILE A 29 -16.49 -0.98 19.64
C ILE A 29 -15.04 -0.49 19.49
N CYS A 30 -14.08 -1.41 19.45
CA CYS A 30 -12.68 -1.09 19.21
C CYS A 30 -12.47 -0.63 17.76
N HIS A 31 -11.92 0.57 17.57
CA HIS A 31 -11.60 1.10 16.24
C HIS A 31 -10.22 0.62 15.78
N GLU A 32 -10.17 -0.11 14.67
CA GLU A 32 -8.91 -0.49 14.02
C GLU A 32 -8.55 0.55 12.93
N PRO A 33 -7.36 1.17 12.96
CA PRO A 33 -6.96 2.18 11.99
C PRO A 33 -6.79 1.65 10.55
N SER A 34 -6.61 0.33 10.39
CA SER A 34 -6.49 -0.29 9.07
C SER A 34 -7.32 -1.57 8.96
N ALA A 35 -8.16 -1.65 7.94
CA ALA A 35 -8.99 -2.83 7.66
C ALA A 35 -8.47 -3.58 6.43
N LYS A 36 -8.57 -4.91 6.44
CA LYS A 36 -8.24 -5.74 5.28
C LYS A 36 -9.52 -6.10 4.52
N PHE A 37 -9.62 -5.65 3.27
CA PHE A 37 -10.77 -5.92 2.39
C PHE A 37 -10.27 -6.50 1.07
N LEU A 38 -10.80 -7.65 0.65
CA LEU A 38 -10.41 -8.35 -0.59
C LEU A 38 -8.89 -8.56 -0.73
N GLY A 39 -8.19 -8.77 0.38
CA GLY A 39 -6.73 -8.94 0.39
C GLY A 39 -5.92 -7.65 0.37
N VAL A 40 -6.57 -6.48 0.35
CA VAL A 40 -5.95 -5.15 0.34
C VAL A 40 -6.14 -4.47 1.70
N PHE A 41 -5.12 -3.75 2.16
CA PHE A 41 -5.17 -3.01 3.42
C PHE A 41 -5.59 -1.57 3.18
N LEU A 42 -6.70 -1.17 3.76
CA LEU A 42 -7.26 0.17 3.63
C LEU A 42 -7.07 0.91 4.95
N ASP A 43 -6.40 2.06 4.86
CA ASP A 43 -6.23 3.01 5.96
C ASP A 43 -7.41 3.98 5.97
N TYR A 44 -7.81 4.48 7.15
CA TYR A 44 -8.89 5.48 7.27
C TYR A 44 -8.64 6.74 6.44
N LYS A 45 -7.36 7.12 6.27
CA LYS A 45 -6.92 8.25 5.44
C LYS A 45 -6.79 7.93 3.96
N MET A 46 -7.05 6.68 3.56
CA MET A 46 -6.81 6.19 2.20
C MET A 46 -5.38 6.52 1.71
N THR A 47 -4.40 6.51 2.62
CA THR A 47 -3.01 6.87 2.29
C THR A 47 -2.33 5.79 1.43
N GLY A 48 -2.78 4.54 1.54
CA GLY A 48 -2.22 3.40 0.80
C GLY A 48 -0.88 2.87 1.33
N VAL A 49 -0.26 3.55 2.30
CA VAL A 49 1.01 3.17 2.92
C VAL A 49 1.00 1.76 3.54
N PRO A 50 0.01 1.35 4.37
CA PRO A 50 0.02 0.00 4.94
C PRO A 50 -0.11 -1.09 3.88
N HIS A 51 -0.90 -0.84 2.82
CA HIS A 51 -0.98 -1.77 1.69
C HIS A 51 0.35 -1.88 0.94
N LEU A 52 1.01 -0.76 0.68
CA LEU A 52 2.29 -0.77 -0.01
C LEU A 52 3.35 -1.55 0.77
N ASN A 53 3.43 -1.34 2.09
CA ASN A 53 4.35 -2.09 2.95
C ASN A 53 4.07 -3.61 2.89
N TYR A 54 2.79 -3.99 2.87
CA TYR A 54 2.39 -5.38 2.69
C TYR A 54 2.82 -5.94 1.32
N VAL A 55 2.59 -5.20 0.23
CA VAL A 55 2.97 -5.60 -1.13
C VAL A 55 4.48 -5.73 -1.26
N ILE A 56 5.26 -4.78 -0.71
CA ILE A 56 6.72 -4.83 -0.74
C ILE A 56 7.23 -6.08 -0.02
N ASN A 57 6.77 -6.35 1.20
CA ASN A 57 7.18 -7.55 1.94
C ASN A 57 6.80 -8.85 1.19
N LYS A 58 5.65 -8.86 0.50
CA LYS A 58 5.25 -9.98 -0.34
C LYS A 58 6.17 -10.16 -1.55
N CYS A 59 6.55 -9.06 -2.22
CA CYS A 59 7.48 -9.05 -3.33
C CYS A 59 8.89 -9.48 -2.92
N GLU A 60 9.39 -9.01 -1.77
CA GLU A 60 10.70 -9.41 -1.20
C GLU A 60 10.77 -10.93 -1.01
N LYS A 61 9.72 -11.55 -0.47
CA LYS A 61 9.62 -13.02 -0.37
C LYS A 61 9.62 -13.69 -1.74
N GLY A 62 8.88 -13.15 -2.71
CA GLY A 62 8.85 -13.64 -4.08
C GLY A 62 10.22 -13.57 -4.78
N ILE A 63 10.98 -12.50 -4.53
CA ILE A 63 12.34 -12.33 -5.05
C ILE A 63 13.29 -13.33 -4.40
N ASN A 64 13.19 -13.58 -3.10
CA ASN A 64 14.00 -14.59 -2.43
C ASN A 64 13.78 -16.00 -3.02
N VAL A 65 12.53 -16.33 -3.34
CA VAL A 65 12.19 -17.56 -4.06
C VAL A 65 12.79 -17.57 -5.47
N LEU A 66 12.65 -16.48 -6.22
CA LEU A 66 13.23 -16.34 -7.56
C LEU A 66 14.76 -16.51 -7.52
N ARG A 67 15.45 -15.88 -6.56
CA ARG A 67 16.90 -16.01 -6.34
C ARG A 67 17.32 -17.44 -6.03
N ALA A 68 16.57 -18.14 -5.18
CA ALA A 68 16.86 -19.55 -4.86
C ALA A 68 16.70 -20.46 -6.09
N LEU A 69 15.72 -20.15 -6.96
CA LEU A 69 15.42 -20.94 -8.14
C LEU A 69 16.33 -20.63 -9.34
N SER A 70 16.89 -19.41 -9.44
CA SER A 70 17.82 -19.02 -10.50
C SER A 70 19.07 -19.91 -10.59
N GLY A 71 19.47 -20.58 -9.49
CA GLY A 71 20.61 -21.50 -9.46
C GLY A 71 20.32 -22.92 -9.97
N VAL A 72 19.07 -23.25 -10.31
CA VAL A 72 18.67 -24.59 -10.73
C VAL A 72 18.76 -24.72 -12.24
N TRP A 73 19.37 -25.80 -12.75
CA TRP A 73 19.71 -25.97 -14.17
C TRP A 73 18.53 -25.81 -15.15
N TRP A 74 17.31 -26.12 -14.73
CA TRP A 74 16.11 -26.00 -15.56
C TRP A 74 15.40 -24.64 -15.46
N ILE A 75 15.67 -23.84 -14.41
CA ILE A 75 15.08 -22.50 -14.20
C ILE A 75 15.99 -21.38 -14.68
N SER A 76 17.30 -21.62 -14.81
CA SER A 76 18.29 -20.64 -15.28
C SER A 76 18.01 -20.09 -16.69
N HIS A 77 17.11 -20.71 -17.46
CA HIS A 77 16.71 -20.16 -18.77
C HIS A 77 15.92 -18.84 -18.60
N PRO A 78 16.27 -17.76 -19.32
CA PRO A 78 15.71 -16.42 -19.12
C PRO A 78 14.18 -16.35 -19.31
N TYR A 79 13.63 -17.21 -20.17
CA TYR A 79 12.18 -17.32 -20.34
C TYR A 79 11.47 -17.76 -19.05
N ASN A 80 12.00 -18.78 -18.37
CA ASN A 80 11.41 -19.33 -17.15
C ASN A 80 11.53 -18.33 -16.00
N GLN A 81 12.68 -17.68 -15.88
CA GLN A 81 12.91 -16.64 -14.88
C GLN A 81 11.95 -15.45 -15.07
N LYS A 82 11.74 -15.00 -16.31
CA LYS A 82 10.77 -13.93 -16.62
C LYS A 82 9.33 -14.34 -16.36
N LEU A 83 8.97 -15.58 -16.70
CA LEU A 83 7.65 -16.13 -16.42
C LEU A 83 7.37 -16.14 -14.90
N LEU A 84 8.33 -16.60 -14.10
CA LEU A 84 8.19 -16.64 -12.65
C LEU A 84 8.14 -15.26 -12.02
N TYR A 85 8.95 -14.31 -12.50
CA TYR A 85 8.86 -12.90 -12.12
C TYR A 85 7.46 -12.34 -12.37
N ASN A 86 6.90 -12.57 -13.56
CA ASN A 86 5.56 -12.11 -13.89
C ASN A 86 4.48 -12.76 -13.00
N ALA A 87 4.61 -14.06 -12.74
CA ALA A 87 3.63 -14.82 -11.98
C ALA A 87 3.62 -14.46 -10.48
N LEU A 88 4.77 -14.17 -9.87
CA LEU A 88 4.88 -13.92 -8.43
C LEU A 88 4.88 -12.44 -8.06
N ILE A 89 5.70 -11.64 -8.76
CA ILE A 89 6.00 -10.26 -8.36
C ILE A 89 5.07 -9.31 -9.11
N ARG A 90 5.00 -9.43 -10.44
CA ARG A 90 4.16 -8.54 -11.27
C ARG A 90 2.67 -8.69 -10.97
N SER A 91 2.17 -9.91 -10.85
CA SER A 91 0.77 -10.18 -10.49
C SER A 91 0.35 -9.52 -9.17
N CYS A 92 1.23 -9.51 -8.15
CA CYS A 92 0.96 -8.88 -6.87
C CYS A 92 0.93 -7.35 -6.96
N MET A 93 1.80 -6.76 -7.78
CA MET A 93 1.83 -5.31 -8.01
C MET A 93 0.62 -4.84 -8.83
N ASP A 94 0.27 -5.59 -9.87
CA ASP A 94 -0.85 -5.24 -10.76
C ASP A 94 -2.19 -5.29 -10.02
N TYR A 95 -2.41 -6.24 -9.10
CA TYR A 95 -3.65 -6.32 -8.32
C TYR A 95 -3.89 -5.11 -7.40
N GLY A 96 -2.82 -4.59 -6.77
CA GLY A 96 -2.92 -3.44 -5.86
C GLY A 96 -2.97 -2.07 -6.54
N SER A 97 -2.70 -2.02 -7.86
CA SER A 97 -2.55 -0.78 -8.62
C SER A 97 -3.80 0.11 -8.61
N PHE A 98 -4.99 -0.48 -8.72
CA PHE A 98 -6.29 0.20 -8.71
C PHE A 98 -6.52 1.03 -7.43
N ILE A 99 -6.03 0.55 -6.27
CA ILE A 99 -6.23 1.25 -4.99
C ILE A 99 -5.16 2.30 -4.76
N LEU A 100 -3.96 2.15 -5.34
CA LEU A 100 -2.88 3.12 -5.22
C LEU A 100 -3.10 4.37 -6.08
N GLU A 101 -3.84 4.27 -7.18
CA GLU A 101 -4.16 5.39 -8.06
C GLU A 101 -4.94 6.54 -7.36
N PRO A 102 -5.99 6.27 -6.57
CA PRO A 102 -6.69 7.30 -5.80
C PRO A 102 -5.98 7.71 -4.50
N CYS A 103 -4.93 6.99 -4.07
CA CYS A 103 -4.20 7.32 -2.84
C CYS A 103 -3.36 8.60 -2.96
N ASN A 104 -3.06 9.20 -1.81
CA ASN A 104 -2.29 10.45 -1.77
C ASN A 104 -0.88 10.29 -2.39
N LYS A 105 -0.71 10.90 -3.58
CA LYS A 105 0.48 10.79 -4.42
C LYS A 105 1.77 11.21 -3.71
N THR A 106 1.73 12.18 -2.78
CA THR A 106 2.93 12.62 -2.04
C THR A 106 3.40 11.59 -1.01
N ALA A 107 2.47 10.97 -0.27
CA ALA A 107 2.80 9.89 0.65
C ALA A 107 3.29 8.63 -0.10
N LEU A 108 2.65 8.33 -1.23
CA LEU A 108 3.02 7.21 -2.09
C LEU A 108 4.42 7.37 -2.69
N LYS A 109 4.71 8.52 -3.31
CA LYS A 109 5.97 8.79 -4.03
C LYS A 109 7.20 8.65 -3.15
N ASN A 110 7.10 9.05 -1.88
CA ASN A 110 8.19 8.89 -0.93
C ASN A 110 8.46 7.42 -0.64
N SER A 111 7.42 6.59 -0.47
CA SER A 111 7.52 5.18 -0.06
C SER A 111 7.84 4.18 -1.19
N THR A 112 7.32 4.41 -2.40
CA THR A 112 7.47 3.51 -3.55
C THR A 112 8.80 3.63 -4.27
N THR A 113 9.31 4.85 -4.41
CA THR A 113 10.43 5.17 -5.31
C THR A 113 11.74 4.49 -4.90
N TYR A 114 12.01 4.33 -3.61
CA TYR A 114 13.27 3.73 -3.15
C TYR A 114 13.21 2.21 -2.98
N ARG A 115 12.05 1.61 -2.69
CA ARG A 115 11.93 0.17 -2.42
C ARG A 115 11.64 -0.66 -3.67
N LEU A 116 10.75 -0.18 -4.54
CA LEU A 116 10.43 -0.91 -5.78
C LEU A 116 11.58 -0.85 -6.78
N SER A 117 12.29 0.28 -6.87
CA SER A 117 13.51 0.38 -7.67
C SER A 117 14.60 -0.56 -7.15
N ALA A 118 14.80 -0.65 -5.84
CA ALA A 118 15.73 -1.60 -5.23
C ALA A 118 15.34 -3.06 -5.51
N CYS A 119 14.05 -3.41 -5.41
CA CYS A 119 13.52 -4.73 -5.78
C CYS A 119 13.85 -5.13 -7.22
N VAL A 120 13.68 -4.19 -8.16
CA VAL A 120 13.96 -4.42 -9.59
C VAL A 120 15.46 -4.48 -9.88
N LEU A 121 16.26 -3.63 -9.22
CA LEU A 121 17.72 -3.60 -9.34
C LEU A 121 18.39 -4.87 -8.76
N SER A 122 17.78 -5.51 -7.77
CA SER A 122 18.29 -6.76 -7.14
C SER A 122 18.24 -7.99 -8.06
N LEU A 123 17.63 -7.88 -9.24
CA LEU A 123 17.47 -8.96 -10.22
C LEU A 123 18.37 -8.80 -11.47
N VAL A 124 19.08 -7.68 -11.61
CA VAL A 124 19.95 -7.38 -12.77
C VAL A 124 21.44 -7.61 -12.45
N GLN A 125 21.75 -8.20 -11.30
CA GLN A 125 23.12 -8.45 -10.85
C GLN A 125 23.30 -9.92 -10.50
#